data_AF-A0A9E3SK76-F1
#
_entry.id   AF-A0A9E3SK76-F1
#
_cell.length_a   1.000
_cell.length_b   1.000
_cell.length_c   1.000
_cell.angle_alpha   90.00
_cell.angle_beta   90.00
_cell.angle_gamma   90.00
#
_symmetry.space_group_name_H-M   'P 1'
#
loop_
_entity.id
_entity.type
_entity.pdbx_description
1 polymer ?
#
loop_
_entity_poly.entity_id
_entity_poly.type
_entity_poly.pdbx_seq_one_letter_code
_entity_poly.pdbx_strand_id
1 'polypeptide(L)'
;GYILNYKFEEDDKQGVVKIALKYHPVSKMPALTTLERVSRPGLRKYVPAEKLPRVMNGLGIAIISTSQGIMSDKEARKLHIGGEVLCYIS
;
A
#
# COMPACT_ATOMS: atom_id res chain seq x y z
N GLY A 1 -5.73 -8.87 -5.08
CA GLY A 1 -4.49 -8.66 -4.31
C GLY A 1 -3.29 -8.66 -5.22
N TYR A 2 -2.26 -7.88 -4.87
CA TYR A 2 -1.05 -7.65 -5.66
C TYR A 2 0.05 -8.72 -5.52
N ILE A 3 0.01 -9.48 -4.43
CA ILE A 3 0.94 -10.60 -4.16
C ILE A 3 0.17 -11.92 -4.14
N LEU A 4 0.88 -13.02 -4.39
CA LEU A 4 0.32 -14.38 -4.34
C LEU A 4 0.30 -14.91 -2.91
N ASN A 5 1.41 -14.77 -2.19
CA ASN A 5 1.55 -15.21 -0.81
C ASN A 5 2.70 -14.47 -0.11
N TYR A 6 2.75 -14.55 1.21
CA TYR A 6 3.89 -14.12 2.02
C TYR A 6 4.12 -15.11 3.17
N LYS A 7 5.34 -15.19 3.69
CA LYS A 7 5.68 -15.95 4.89
C LYS A 7 6.74 -15.25 5.72
N PHE A 8 6.70 -15.52 7.02
CA PHE A 8 7.74 -15.12 7.96
C PHE A 8 8.70 -16.30 8.12
N GLU A 9 9.99 -16.06 7.88
CA GLU A 9 11.06 -16.99 8.21
C GLU A 9 11.77 -16.41 9.44
N GLU A 10 11.71 -17.12 10.56
CA GLU A 10 12.47 -16.75 11.75
C GLU A 10 13.95 -17.02 11.49
N ASP A 11 14.79 -16.04 11.83
CA ASP A 11 16.23 -16.20 11.91
C ASP A 11 16.68 -15.84 13.33
N ASP A 12 17.92 -16.15 13.69
CA ASP A 12 18.49 -15.76 15.00
C ASP A 12 18.69 -14.23 15.16
N LYS A 13 18.03 -13.41 14.31
CA LYS A 13 18.11 -11.95 14.28
C LYS A 13 16.72 -11.32 14.37
N GLN A 14 16.20 -10.77 13.27
CA GLN A 14 14.97 -9.97 13.21
C GLN A 14 13.84 -10.64 12.40
N GLY A 15 14.11 -11.81 11.82
CA GLY A 15 13.25 -12.50 10.87
C GLY A 15 13.27 -11.88 9.46
N VAL A 16 12.82 -12.67 8.49
CA VAL A 16 12.72 -12.29 7.08
C VAL A 16 11.29 -12.47 6.58
N VAL A 17 10.78 -11.48 5.86
CA VAL A 17 9.49 -11.58 5.17
C VAL A 17 9.73 -12.00 3.72
N LYS A 18 9.36 -13.24 3.37
CA LYS A 18 9.46 -13.75 2.00
C LYS A 18 8.14 -13.53 1.28
N ILE A 19 8.18 -12.85 0.14
CA ILE A 19 6.99 -12.47 -0.63
C ILE A 19 7.00 -13.20 -1.97
N ALA A 20 5.91 -13.89 -2.29
CA ALA A 20 5.67 -14.47 -3.60
C ALA A 20 4.86 -13.47 -4.46
N LEU A 21 5.50 -12.94 -5.50
CA LEU A 21 4.88 -11.99 -6.42
C LEU A 21 3.85 -12.69 -7.32
N LYS A 22 2.77 -11.98 -7.64
CA LYS A 22 1.70 -12.49 -8.50
C LYS A 22 1.93 -12.06 -9.95
N TYR A 23 1.86 -13.04 -10.86
CA TYR A 23 1.94 -12.83 -12.30
C TYR A 23 0.75 -13.48 -13.00
N HIS A 24 0.41 -12.96 -14.17
CA HIS A 24 -0.60 -13.57 -15.03
C HIS A 24 -0.08 -14.92 -15.58
N PRO A 25 -0.87 -16.00 -15.53
CA PRO A 25 -0.38 -17.36 -15.85
C PRO A 25 0.15 -17.50 -17.28
N VAL A 26 -0.52 -16.87 -18.24
CA VAL A 26 -0.20 -16.93 -19.68
C VAL A 26 0.75 -15.79 -20.09
N SER A 27 0.29 -14.53 -20.05
CA SER A 27 1.07 -13.36 -20.48
C SER A 27 2.28 -13.00 -19.60
N LYS A 28 2.44 -13.63 -18.43
CA LYS A 28 3.51 -13.33 -17.45
C LYS A 28 3.57 -11.87 -16.97
N MET A 29 2.54 -11.07 -17.23
CA MET A 29 2.48 -9.70 -16.75
C MET A 29 2.37 -9.65 -15.21
N PRO A 30 3.09 -8.75 -14.53
CA PRO A 30 3.02 -8.62 -13.09
C PRO A 30 1.68 -7.99 -12.66
N ALA A 31 1.15 -8.44 -11.52
CA ALA A 31 -0.04 -7.83 -10.93
C ALA A 31 0.27 -6.48 -10.24
N LEU A 32 1.53 -6.27 -9.84
CA LEU A 32 2.06 -5.01 -9.32
C LEU A 32 2.93 -4.37 -10.39
N THR A 33 2.52 -3.20 -10.86
CA THR A 33 3.18 -2.44 -11.91
C THR A 33 4.02 -1.30 -11.32
N THR A 34 3.49 -0.59 -10.31
CA THR A 34 4.21 0.52 -9.68
C THR A 34 4.07 0.50 -8.18
N LEU A 35 5.13 0.94 -7.50
CA LEU A 35 5.15 1.21 -6.07
C LEU A 35 5.90 2.52 -5.83
N GLU A 36 5.15 3.57 -5.47
CA GLU A 36 5.68 4.91 -5.33
C GLU A 36 5.59 5.37 -3.88
N ARG A 37 6.73 5.76 -3.29
CA ARG A 37 6.76 6.34 -1.93
C ARG A 37 6.43 7.83 -1.95
N VAL A 38 5.35 8.19 -1.27
CA VAL A 38 4.80 9.55 -1.21
C VAL A 38 5.33 10.32 -0.01
N SER A 39 5.10 9.81 1.21
CA SER A 39 5.64 10.41 2.42
C SER A 39 7.08 9.96 2.67
N ARG A 40 8.00 10.92 2.73
CA ARG A 40 9.44 10.69 2.92
C ARG A 40 9.90 11.38 4.21
N PRO A 41 10.99 10.92 4.87
CA PRO A 41 11.45 11.54 6.11
C PRO A 41 11.70 13.05 6.01
N GLY A 42 12.20 13.53 4.87
CA GLY A 42 12.42 14.96 4.63
C GLY A 42 11.18 15.75 4.21
N LEU A 43 10.07 15.08 3.86
CA LEU A 43 8.81 15.73 3.54
C LEU A 43 7.63 14.79 3.79
N ARG A 44 6.98 14.99 4.94
CA ARG A 44 5.79 14.23 5.32
C ARG A 44 4.57 14.74 4.57
N LYS A 45 3.70 13.82 4.13
CA LYS A 45 2.49 14.13 3.37
C LYS A 45 1.27 13.66 4.14
N TYR A 46 0.51 14.60 4.69
CA TYR A 46 -0.75 14.35 5.39
C TYR A 46 -1.92 14.91 4.60
N VAL A 47 -3.05 14.22 4.65
CA VAL A 47 -4.29 14.65 3.99
C VAL A 47 -5.49 14.47 4.93
N PRO A 48 -6.45 15.41 4.93
CA PRO A 48 -7.73 15.21 5.59
C PRO A 48 -8.60 14.21 4.80
N ALA A 49 -9.66 13.68 5.43
CA ALA A 49 -10.51 12.63 4.88
C ALA A 49 -11.13 12.99 3.52
N GLU A 50 -11.49 14.26 3.32
CA GLU A 50 -12.10 14.76 2.08
C GLU A 50 -11.10 14.78 0.92
N LYS A 51 -9.81 14.98 1.24
CA LYS A 51 -8.71 15.10 0.27
C LYS A 51 -7.88 13.83 0.16
N LEU A 52 -8.41 12.69 0.61
CA LEU A 52 -7.77 11.39 0.38
C LEU A 52 -7.50 11.20 -1.12
N PRO A 53 -6.26 10.86 -1.52
CA PRO A 53 -5.90 10.71 -2.92
C PRO A 53 -6.62 9.54 -3.57
N ARG A 54 -6.74 9.57 -4.90
CA ARG A 54 -7.18 8.43 -5.71
C ARG A 54 -6.06 8.05 -6.65
N VAL A 55 -5.68 6.77 -6.64
CA VAL A 55 -4.63 6.24 -7.52
C VAL A 55 -5.28 5.64 -8.76
N MET A 56 -4.82 6.04 -9.95
CA MET A 56 -5.34 5.58 -11.25
C MET A 56 -6.88 5.57 -11.32
N ASN A 57 -7.53 6.67 -10.92
CA ASN A 57 -8.99 6.79 -10.88
C ASN A 57 -9.71 5.68 -10.09
N GLY A 58 -9.06 5.11 -9.06
CA GLY A 58 -9.63 4.08 -8.17
C GLY A 58 -9.25 2.64 -8.51
N LEU A 59 -8.46 2.44 -9.56
CA LEU A 59 -7.88 1.14 -9.93
C LEU A 59 -6.68 0.77 -9.06
N GLY A 60 -5.91 1.76 -8.61
CA GLY A 60 -4.83 1.58 -7.65
C GLY A 60 -5.29 1.74 -6.22
N ILE A 61 -4.35 1.60 -5.29
CA ILE A 61 -4.57 1.77 -3.85
C ILE A 61 -3.55 2.79 -3.31
N ALA A 62 -4.01 3.70 -2.46
CA ALA A 62 -3.11 4.46 -1.60
C ALA A 62 -3.13 3.87 -0.19
N ILE A 63 -1.94 3.64 0.39
CA ILE A 63 -1.81 3.18 1.77
C ILE A 63 -1.71 4.40 2.67
N ILE A 64 -2.61 4.47 3.65
CA ILE A 64 -2.76 5.59 4.56
C ILE A 64 -2.48 5.13 5.99
N SER A 65 -1.57 5.82 6.68
CA SER A 65 -1.41 5.67 8.13
C SER A 65 -2.39 6.61 8.82
N THR A 66 -3.35 6.04 9.55
CA THR A 66 -4.38 6.78 10.28
C THR A 66 -4.21 6.59 11.79
N SER A 67 -5.02 7.28 12.59
CA SER A 67 -5.09 7.07 14.05
C SER A 67 -5.64 5.69 14.45
N GLN A 68 -6.28 4.96 13.54
CA GLN A 68 -6.82 3.61 13.75
C GLN A 68 -5.96 2.51 13.12
N GLY A 69 -4.74 2.85 12.69
CA GLY A 69 -3.81 1.94 12.03
C GLY A 69 -3.65 2.22 10.54
N ILE A 70 -3.01 1.27 9.84
CA ILE A 70 -2.72 1.37 8.41
C ILE A 70 -3.89 0.76 7.62
N MET A 71 -4.41 1.50 6.65
CA MET A 71 -5.55 1.06 5.83
C MET A 71 -5.47 1.60 4.41
N SER A 72 -6.36 1.11 3.54
CA SER A 72 -6.50 1.63 2.18
C SER A 72 -7.24 2.97 2.15
N ASP A 73 -7.05 3.76 1.08
CA ASP A 73 -7.80 5.00 0.85
C ASP A 73 -9.32 4.78 0.80
N LYS A 74 -9.76 3.61 0.32
CA LYS A 74 -11.18 3.24 0.26
C LYS A 74 -11.76 3.03 1.66
N GLU A 75 -11.04 2.34 2.53
CA GLU A 75 -11.44 2.14 3.94
C GLU A 75 -11.39 3.45 4.72
N ALA A 76 -10.31 4.22 4.57
CA ALA A 76 -10.17 5.54 5.20
C ALA A 76 -11.31 6.48 4.80
N ARG A 77 -11.73 6.45 3.54
CA ARG A 77 -12.87 7.25 3.05
C ARG A 77 -14.20 6.78 3.64
N LYS A 78 -14.41 5.47 3.80
CA LYS A 78 -15.61 4.90 4.43
C LYS A 78 -15.72 5.30 5.90
N LEU A 79 -14.59 5.32 6.62
CA LEU A 79 -14.52 5.71 8.02
C LEU A 79 -14.45 7.23 8.22
N HIS A 80 -14.28 7.99 7.14
CA HIS A 80 -14.10 9.45 7.16
C HIS A 80 -12.90 9.89 8.02
N ILE A 81 -11.75 9.23 7.83
CA ILE A 81 -10.51 9.49 8.57
C ILE A 81 -9.39 9.88 7.60
N GLY A 82 -8.68 10.96 7.92
CA GLY A 82 -7.47 11.38 7.20
C GLY A 82 -6.20 10.70 7.73
N GLY A 83 -5.03 11.07 7.22
CA GLY A 83 -3.78 10.50 7.71
C GLY A 83 -2.56 10.82 6.86
N GLU A 84 -1.47 10.11 7.14
CA GLU A 84 -0.23 10.17 6.36
C GLU A 84 -0.35 9.29 5.12
N VAL A 85 -0.07 9.85 3.95
CA VAL A 85 -0.05 9.10 2.69
C VAL A 85 1.32 8.44 2.53
N LEU A 86 1.41 7.14 2.79
CA LEU A 86 2.70 6.43 2.78
C LEU A 86 3.18 6.15 1.36
N CYS A 87 2.35 5.48 0.56
CA CYS A 87 2.69 5.09 -0.80
C CYS A 87 1.46 4.84 -1.68
N TYR A 88 1.71 4.82 -2.98
CA TYR A 88 0.75 4.42 -4.01
C TYR A 88 1.18 3.09 -4.63
N ILE A 89 0.20 2.26 -4.95
CA ILE A 89 0.37 0.96 -5.60
C ILE A 89 -0.57 0.88 -6.80
N SER A 90 -0.03 0.43 -7.94
CA SER A 90 -0.80 0.04 -9.13
C SER A 90 -0.28 -1.24 -9.74
#